data_AF-A0A2U3XEK9-F1
#
_entry.id   AF-A0A2U3XEK9-F1
#
_cell.length_a   1.000
_cell.length_b   1.000
_cell.length_c   1.000
_cell.angle_alpha   90.00
_cell.angle_beta   90.00
_cell.angle_gamma   90.00
#
_symmetry.space_group_name_H-M   'P 1'
#
loop_
_entity.id
_entity.type
_entity.pdbx_description
1 polymer ?
#
loop_
_entity_poly.entity_id
_entity_poly.type
_entity_poly.pdbx_seq_one_letter_code
_entity_poly.pdbx_strand_id
1 'polypeptide(L)'
;MVSGETGLLFQRGGQWDPYLTYCLIQKAFSKATYYQQALEQLHGHPEALEALGTPLNVHCLRLTDKYNFVDIAEAQLKIPVSGPKSEGHLHVISSRDAPFQRWHLQEVFLKLEDGQQIPVFKLSGNTGREVKKE
;
A
#
# COMPACT_ATOMS: atom_id res chain seq x y z
N MET A 1 -20.87 -35.45 -14.23
CA MET A 1 -19.78 -34.49 -14.49
C MET A 1 -20.23 -33.13 -14.00
N VAL A 2 -19.30 -32.43 -13.34
CA VAL A 2 -19.49 -31.44 -12.28
C VAL A 2 -20.31 -30.22 -12.72
N SER A 3 -21.38 -29.90 -12.00
CA SER A 3 -22.06 -28.60 -12.08
C SER A 3 -21.87 -27.89 -10.75
N GLY A 4 -21.38 -26.65 -10.84
CA GLY A 4 -20.62 -25.97 -9.81
C GLY A 4 -21.40 -25.56 -8.57
N GLU A 5 -20.83 -25.88 -7.41
CA GLU A 5 -21.17 -25.28 -6.13
C GLU A 5 -20.64 -23.84 -6.09
N THR A 6 -21.42 -22.89 -6.62
CA THR A 6 -21.22 -21.45 -6.37
C THR A 6 -22.27 -20.87 -5.42
N GLY A 7 -23.00 -21.74 -4.72
CA GLY A 7 -24.15 -21.40 -3.87
C GLY A 7 -23.86 -21.22 -2.38
N LEU A 8 -22.64 -20.88 -1.96
CA LEU A 8 -22.34 -20.49 -0.56
C LEU A 8 -22.23 -18.96 -0.38
N LEU A 9 -22.47 -18.19 -1.43
CA LEU A 9 -22.55 -16.74 -1.36
C LEU A 9 -23.98 -16.35 -1.00
N PHE A 10 -24.16 -15.82 0.21
CA PHE A 10 -25.40 -15.26 0.75
C PHE A 10 -26.48 -16.29 1.12
N GLN A 11 -26.44 -16.79 2.35
CA GLN A 11 -27.56 -16.68 3.30
C GLN A 11 -27.26 -17.36 4.65
N ARG A 12 -26.98 -16.53 5.66
CA ARG A 12 -27.57 -16.70 6.99
C ARG A 12 -27.75 -15.31 7.62
N GLY A 13 -28.85 -14.66 7.24
CA GLY A 13 -29.41 -13.48 7.91
C GLY A 13 -28.56 -12.20 7.89
N GLY A 14 -28.51 -11.47 6.77
CA GLY A 14 -28.28 -10.02 6.69
C GLY A 14 -27.07 -9.39 7.41
N GLN A 15 -26.19 -10.19 8.00
CA GLN A 15 -25.12 -9.74 8.88
C GLN A 15 -23.79 -9.95 8.17
N TRP A 16 -23.05 -8.86 8.01
CA TRP A 16 -21.69 -8.89 7.49
C TRP A 16 -20.82 -9.74 8.42
N ASP A 17 -20.17 -10.77 7.86
CA ASP A 17 -19.11 -11.46 8.58
C ASP A 17 -17.90 -10.51 8.67
N PRO A 18 -17.53 -10.01 9.86
CA PRO A 18 -16.47 -9.05 10.01
C PRO A 18 -15.10 -9.62 9.60
N TYR A 19 -14.89 -10.93 9.74
CA TYR A 19 -13.65 -11.58 9.32
C TYR A 19 -13.55 -11.65 7.80
N LEU A 20 -14.65 -12.01 7.13
CA LEU A 20 -14.71 -12.00 5.67
C LEU A 20 -14.48 -10.59 5.13
N THR A 21 -15.17 -9.58 5.69
CA THR A 21 -14.98 -8.18 5.30
C THR A 21 -13.54 -7.72 5.50
N TYR A 22 -12.92 -8.05 6.64
CA TYR A 22 -11.50 -7.78 6.89
C TYR A 22 -10.60 -8.39 5.80
N CYS A 23 -10.79 -9.67 5.48
CA CYS A 23 -9.99 -10.37 4.47
C CYS A 23 -10.17 -9.75 3.07
N LEU A 24 -11.40 -9.36 2.71
CA LEU A 24 -11.70 -8.72 1.44
C LEU A 24 -11.02 -7.34 1.32
N ILE A 25 -11.04 -6.54 2.39
CA ILE A 25 -10.38 -5.23 2.42
C ILE A 25 -8.86 -5.41 2.29
N GLN A 26 -8.25 -6.33 3.06
CA GLN A 26 -6.81 -6.63 2.95
C GLN A 26 -6.42 -7.07 1.53
N LYS A 27 -7.24 -7.94 0.92
CA LYS A 27 -7.04 -8.41 -0.45
C LYS A 27 -7.24 -7.30 -1.50
N ALA A 28 -8.10 -6.33 -1.23
CA ALA A 28 -8.28 -5.17 -2.10
C ALA A 28 -7.02 -4.28 -2.07
N PHE A 29 -6.47 -4.00 -0.88
CA PHE A 29 -5.23 -3.24 -0.74
C PHE A 29 -4.03 -3.92 -1.39
N SER A 30 -3.87 -5.24 -1.19
CA SER A 30 -2.73 -5.96 -1.77
C SER A 30 -2.72 -5.98 -3.31
N LYS A 31 -3.87 -5.69 -3.93
CA LYS A 31 -4.04 -5.55 -5.39
C LYS A 31 -3.99 -4.10 -5.87
N ALA A 32 -3.97 -3.12 -4.98
CA ALA A 32 -3.95 -1.72 -5.37
C ALA A 32 -2.58 -1.34 -5.93
N THR A 33 -2.55 -0.56 -7.01
CA THR A 33 -1.29 -0.25 -7.71
C THR A 33 -0.32 0.54 -6.85
N TYR A 34 -0.78 1.48 -6.02
CA TYR A 34 0.07 2.23 -5.09
C TYR A 34 0.73 1.32 -4.04
N TYR A 35 0.03 0.25 -3.62
CA TYR A 35 0.54 -0.72 -2.65
C TYR A 35 1.63 -1.58 -3.30
N GLN A 36 1.34 -2.13 -4.48
CA GLN A 36 2.28 -2.97 -5.22
C GLN A 36 3.54 -2.19 -5.62
N GLN A 37 3.39 -0.99 -6.19
CA GLN A 37 4.51 -0.14 -6.56
C GLN A 37 5.37 0.23 -5.35
N ALA A 38 4.77 0.53 -4.19
CA ALA A 38 5.55 0.82 -2.99
C ALA A 38 6.39 -0.37 -2.54
N LEU A 39 5.84 -1.59 -2.58
CA LEU A 39 6.59 -2.80 -2.27
C LEU A 39 7.68 -3.09 -3.30
N GLU A 40 7.44 -2.85 -4.59
CA GLU A 40 8.47 -2.95 -5.63
C GLU A 40 9.62 -1.99 -5.36
N GLN A 41 9.34 -0.73 -4.98
CA GLN A 41 10.39 0.22 -4.60
C GLN A 41 11.16 -0.27 -3.37
N LEU A 42 10.49 -0.80 -2.34
CA LEU A 42 11.14 -1.34 -1.15
C LEU A 42 12.04 -2.55 -1.48
N HIS A 43 11.56 -3.50 -2.29
CA HIS A 43 12.33 -4.66 -2.72
C HIS A 43 13.55 -4.29 -3.58
N GLY A 44 13.48 -3.17 -4.29
CA GLY A 44 14.58 -2.65 -5.10
C GLY A 44 15.58 -1.76 -4.34
N HIS A 45 15.41 -1.55 -3.03
CA HIS A 45 16.17 -0.55 -2.27
C HIS A 45 17.17 -1.20 -1.29
N PRO A 46 18.48 -1.27 -1.63
CA PRO A 46 19.46 -2.02 -0.86
C PRO A 46 19.59 -1.57 0.60
N GLU A 47 19.61 -0.26 0.87
CA GLU A 47 19.78 0.27 2.23
C GLU A 47 18.63 -0.16 3.17
N ALA A 48 17.40 -0.17 2.66
CA ALA A 48 16.22 -0.58 3.41
C ALA A 48 16.22 -2.09 3.67
N LEU A 49 16.63 -2.88 2.67
CA LEU A 49 16.81 -4.33 2.83
C LEU A 49 17.94 -4.67 3.78
N GLU A 50 19.03 -3.90 3.79
CA GLU A 50 20.12 -4.06 4.74
C GLU A 50 19.67 -3.74 6.17
N ALA A 51 18.82 -2.73 6.35
CA ALA A 51 18.29 -2.34 7.65
C ALA A 51 17.25 -3.34 8.20
N LEU A 52 16.32 -3.82 7.37
CA LEU A 52 15.31 -4.82 7.76
C LEU A 52 15.89 -6.23 7.86
N GLY A 53 16.83 -6.56 6.97
CA GLY A 53 17.31 -7.92 6.73
C GLY A 53 16.41 -8.70 5.78
N THR A 54 16.90 -9.88 5.36
CA THR A 54 16.18 -10.81 4.48
C THR A 54 15.99 -12.16 5.18
N PRO A 55 14.82 -12.82 5.05
CA PRO A 55 13.67 -12.44 4.22
C PRO A 55 12.86 -11.27 4.78
N LEU A 56 12.32 -10.45 3.87
CA LEU A 56 11.37 -9.37 4.19
C LEU A 56 9.96 -9.94 4.29
N ASN A 57 9.25 -9.60 5.37
CA ASN A 57 7.85 -9.93 5.59
C ASN A 57 6.98 -8.67 5.50
N VAL A 58 5.85 -8.80 4.83
CA VAL A 58 4.83 -7.74 4.72
C VAL A 58 3.58 -8.21 5.46
N HIS A 59 3.11 -7.41 6.42
CA HIS A 59 1.99 -7.76 7.28
C HIS A 59 0.69 -7.11 6.83
N CYS A 60 -0.42 -7.61 7.38
CA CYS A 60 -1.74 -7.02 7.15
C CYS A 60 -1.78 -5.56 7.64
N LEU A 61 -2.47 -4.71 6.87
CA LEU A 61 -2.68 -3.31 7.25
C LEU A 61 -3.52 -3.22 8.52
N ARG A 62 -3.15 -2.31 9.42
CA ARG A 62 -4.01 -1.92 10.53
C ARG A 62 -5.12 -1.03 9.99
N LEU A 63 -6.27 -1.61 9.64
CA LEU A 63 -7.37 -0.89 8.96
C LEU A 63 -7.90 0.33 9.73
N THR A 64 -7.69 0.37 11.05
CA THR A 64 -8.10 1.47 11.94
C THR A 64 -6.99 2.50 12.20
N ASP A 65 -5.80 2.34 11.63
CA ASP A 65 -4.73 3.33 11.76
C ASP A 65 -5.12 4.62 11.01
N LYS A 66 -5.14 5.74 11.72
CA LYS A 66 -5.54 7.06 11.19
C LYS A 66 -4.70 7.54 10.01
N TYR A 67 -3.51 6.99 9.81
CA TYR A 67 -2.67 7.32 8.66
C TYR A 67 -3.17 6.63 7.38
N ASN A 68 -3.86 5.50 7.51
CA ASN A 68 -4.42 4.79 6.37
C ASN A 68 -5.65 5.56 5.87
N PHE A 69 -5.48 6.23 4.74
CA PHE A 69 -6.49 7.07 4.11
C PHE A 69 -6.45 6.88 2.61
N VAL A 70 -7.58 6.56 1.99
CA VAL A 70 -7.71 6.49 0.54
C VAL A 70 -9.02 7.13 0.15
N ASP A 71 -8.95 8.14 -0.71
CA ASP A 71 -10.12 8.80 -1.27
C ASP A 71 -10.10 8.76 -2.82
N ILE A 72 -10.83 9.69 -3.44
CA ILE A 72 -10.94 9.76 -4.88
C ILE A 72 -9.65 10.18 -5.59
N ALA A 73 -8.71 10.87 -4.94
CA ALA A 73 -7.53 11.48 -5.56
C ALA A 73 -6.22 11.21 -4.80
N GLU A 74 -6.29 10.84 -3.52
CA GLU A 74 -5.14 10.62 -2.64
C GLU A 74 -5.20 9.23 -1.99
N ALA A 75 -4.02 8.63 -1.83
CA ALA A 75 -3.81 7.40 -1.11
C ALA A 75 -2.60 7.52 -0.20
N GLN A 76 -2.82 7.33 1.09
CA GLN A 76 -1.83 7.29 2.14
C GLN A 76 -1.95 5.95 2.87
N LEU A 77 -0.85 5.19 2.92
CA LEU A 77 -0.82 3.92 3.62
C LEU A 77 0.41 3.79 4.51
N LYS A 78 0.22 3.04 5.59
CA LYS A 78 1.26 2.64 6.53
C LYS A 78 1.28 1.11 6.60
N ILE A 79 2.09 0.51 5.73
CA ILE A 79 2.21 -0.93 5.55
C ILE A 79 3.23 -1.46 6.56
N PRO A 80 2.85 -2.34 7.52
CA PRO A 80 3.82 -2.89 8.46
C PRO A 80 4.72 -3.90 7.75
N VAL A 81 6.02 -3.79 7.98
CA VAL A 81 7.05 -4.65 7.38
C VAL A 81 8.06 -5.07 8.45
N SER A 82 8.63 -6.27 8.31
CA SER A 82 9.69 -6.73 9.20
C SER A 82 10.69 -7.63 8.51
N GLY A 83 11.90 -7.68 9.05
CA GLY A 83 12.90 -8.69 8.72
C GLY A 83 13.67 -9.13 9.98
N PRO A 84 14.70 -9.97 9.84
CA PRO A 84 15.43 -10.51 10.98
C PRO A 84 16.22 -9.48 11.79
N LYS A 85 16.50 -8.29 11.24
CA LYS A 85 17.30 -7.24 11.91
C LYS A 85 16.44 -6.18 12.58
N SER A 86 15.33 -5.80 11.95
CA SER A 86 14.45 -4.77 12.46
C SER A 86 13.04 -4.89 11.88
N GLU A 87 12.11 -4.15 12.47
CA GLU A 87 10.76 -3.98 11.97
C GLU A 87 10.40 -2.50 11.86
N GLY A 88 9.31 -2.22 11.15
CA GLY A 88 8.90 -0.85 10.89
C GLY A 88 7.66 -0.77 10.01
N HIS A 89 7.49 0.42 9.43
CA HIS A 89 6.36 0.70 8.56
C HIS A 89 6.84 1.39 7.30
N LEU A 90 6.38 0.88 6.15
CA LEU A 90 6.49 1.54 4.88
C LEU A 90 5.36 2.57 4.76
N HIS A 91 5.72 3.84 4.77
CA HIS A 91 4.80 4.93 4.50
C HIS A 91 4.74 5.17 2.99
N VAL A 92 3.52 5.20 2.46
CA VAL A 92 3.23 5.34 1.05
C VAL A 92 2.34 6.55 0.85
N ILE A 93 2.72 7.42 -0.08
CA ILE A 93 1.92 8.54 -0.54
C ILE A 93 1.78 8.41 -2.06
N SER A 94 0.54 8.43 -2.54
CA SER A 94 0.22 8.35 -3.96
C SER A 94 -0.97 9.25 -4.28
N SER A 95 -1.01 9.77 -5.50
CA SER A 95 -2.10 10.61 -5.98
C SER A 95 -2.51 10.25 -7.39
N ARG A 96 -3.66 10.75 -7.83
CA ARG A 96 -4.11 10.69 -9.23
C ARG A 96 -4.93 11.91 -9.59
N ASP A 97 -4.91 12.31 -10.85
CA ASP A 97 -5.51 13.58 -11.29
C ASP A 97 -7.05 13.52 -11.36
N ALA A 98 -7.63 12.33 -11.55
CA ALA A 98 -9.08 12.15 -11.58
C ALA A 98 -9.50 10.75 -11.11
N PRO A 99 -10.78 10.55 -10.73
CA PRO A 99 -11.33 9.23 -10.45
C PRO A 99 -11.07 8.26 -11.61
N PHE A 100 -10.77 7.00 -11.28
CA PHE A 100 -10.47 5.91 -12.23
C PHE A 100 -9.20 6.09 -13.07
N GLN A 101 -8.46 7.18 -12.92
CA GLN A 101 -7.11 7.26 -13.48
C GLN A 101 -6.11 6.43 -12.67
N ARG A 102 -4.95 6.19 -13.28
CA ARG A 102 -3.83 5.48 -12.66
C ARG A 102 -3.31 6.27 -11.45
N TRP A 103 -2.97 5.55 -10.41
CA TRP A 103 -2.24 6.10 -9.27
C TRP A 103 -0.78 6.37 -9.61
N HIS A 104 -0.28 7.52 -9.17
CA HIS A 104 1.10 7.96 -9.30
C HIS A 104 1.73 7.95 -7.91
N LEU A 105 2.75 7.12 -7.73
CA LEU A 105 3.51 7.09 -6.50
C LEU A 105 4.23 8.44 -6.33
N GLN A 106 4.04 9.09 -5.18
CA GLN A 106 4.62 10.39 -4.89
C GLN A 106 5.82 10.25 -3.96
N GLU A 107 5.67 9.46 -2.90
CA GLU A 107 6.73 9.25 -1.92
C GLU A 107 6.56 7.90 -1.25
N VAL A 108 7.69 7.25 -0.98
CA VAL A 108 7.79 6.06 -0.16
C VAL A 108 8.99 6.22 0.77
N PHE A 109 8.77 6.04 2.06
CA PHE A 109 9.86 5.96 3.02
C PHE A 109 9.58 4.87 4.04
N LEU A 110 10.64 4.18 4.43
CA LEU A 110 10.62 3.22 5.51
C LEU A 110 10.89 3.95 6.82
N LYS A 111 10.03 3.76 7.82
CA LYS A 111 10.27 4.20 9.19
C LYS A 111 10.45 2.99 10.09
N LEU A 112 11.65 2.80 10.63
CA LEU A 112 11.97 1.75 11.58
C LEU A 112 11.45 2.10 12.97
N GLU A 113 11.35 1.11 13.85
CA GLU A 113 10.88 1.31 15.23
C GLU A 113 11.79 2.18 16.09
N ASP A 114 13.10 2.18 15.81
CA ASP A 114 14.08 3.06 16.46
C ASP A 114 13.94 4.54 16.03
N GLY A 115 13.04 4.81 15.07
CA GLY A 115 12.75 6.14 14.54
C GLY A 115 13.55 6.52 13.30
N GLN A 116 14.55 5.72 12.88
CA GLN A 116 15.28 5.96 11.64
C GLN A 116 14.31 5.95 10.44
N GLN A 117 14.52 6.91 9.53
CA GLN A 117 13.77 6.99 8.29
C GLN A 117 14.69 6.81 7.10
N ILE A 118 14.33 5.90 6.21
CA ILE A 118 15.07 5.60 4.97
C ILE A 118 14.17 5.99 3.80
N PRO A 119 14.51 7.03 3.01
CA PRO A 119 13.75 7.40 1.82
C PRO A 119 13.94 6.33 0.75
N VAL A 120 12.85 5.67 0.36
CA VAL A 120 12.87 4.56 -0.60
C VAL A 120 12.60 5.07 -2.02
N PHE A 121 11.64 5.99 -2.16
CA PHE A 121 11.27 6.61 -3.43
C PHE A 121 10.75 8.02 -3.19
N LYS A 122 11.07 8.96 -4.08
CA LYS A 122 10.47 10.29 -4.10
C LYS A 122 10.33 10.76 -5.53
N LEU A 123 9.12 11.15 -5.92
CA LEU A 123 8.88 11.73 -7.23
C LEU A 123 9.57 13.10 -7.29
N SER A 124 10.62 13.22 -8.11
CA SER A 124 11.27 14.49 -8.36
C SER A 124 10.34 15.36 -9.19
N GLY A 125 9.90 16.50 -8.64
CA GLY A 125 9.03 17.45 -9.32
C GLY A 125 9.74 18.16 -10.47
N ASN A 126 9.86 17.51 -11.61
CA ASN A 126 10.19 18.17 -12.87
C ASN A 126 9.48 17.50 -14.05
N THR A 127 8.26 17.95 -14.36
CA THR A 127 7.72 17.94 -15.72
C THR A 127 6.63 19.03 -15.82
N GLY A 128 6.91 20.08 -16.61
CA GLY A 128 5.85 20.76 -17.37
C GLY A 128 5.23 22.06 -16.83
N ARG A 129 6.01 23.06 -16.40
CA ARG A 129 5.56 24.46 -16.58
C ARG A 129 5.87 24.89 -18.02
N GLU A 130 5.00 24.53 -18.96
CA GLU A 130 4.90 25.31 -20.20
C GLU A 130 4.29 26.67 -19.83
N VAL A 131 5.18 27.66 -19.73
CA VAL A 131 4.79 29.06 -19.76
C VAL A 131 4.23 29.33 -21.16
N LYS A 132 2.91 29.43 -21.29
CA LYS A 132 2.33 30.14 -22.45
C LYS A 132 2.86 31.57 -22.41
N LYS A 133 3.79 31.88 -23.31
CA LYS A 133 4.07 33.24 -23.74
C LYS A 133 3.35 33.46 -25.08
N GLU A 134 2.69 34.61 -25.11
CA GLU A 134 1.90 35.25 -26.18
C GLU A 134 0.54 34.63 -26.54
#